data_AF-C9RJ00-F1
#
_entry.id   AF-C9RJ00-F1
#
_cell.length_a   1.000
_cell.length_b   1.000
_cell.length_c   1.000
_cell.angle_alpha   90.00
_cell.angle_beta   90.00
_cell.angle_gamma   90.00
#
_symmetry.space_group_name_H-M   'P 1'
#
loop_
_entity.id
_entity.type
_entity.pdbx_description
1 polymer ?
#
loop_
_entity_poly.entity_id
_entity_poly.type
_entity_poly.pdbx_seq_one_letter_code
_entity_poly.pdbx_strand_id
1 'polypeptide(L)'
;MAAKIIVRNKHELQNIIIQTINQEGDKCSLNFIDVSNVTDMSYLFMNLSFKGDISQWDVSKVTNMRGMFWEADFNADISNWDVSHVTDMKDMFLYSSFNGNISNWDISNVTNMRGMFWKCDFNGDISHWNVSNVKDMGYMFFKSQFIGDISCWNVSNVEDMSHMFEDSAFNDDLSRWNVSNVKKMSEMFSCSPFNGDISNWDVSHVTDMSGMFSGTTFNTSISNWDVSNVQNMYAMFCGSCFNGDISNWNVSRVTNMRRMFYKSKFDGDISQWNVANVTNMFEMFCGSYFDGNLSSWDVSHVTDMSKMFQDSKFTGDISQWNVGNVTNMAEMFSGSCFDGDLSSWNVSHVTDMSGMFSNSKFNGDISRWNVANVTNMVEMFSGSCFDGDLSSWDIASLEYNIDMFKNSKFTGDISHWDVPNEYDEW
;
A
#
# COMPACT_ATOMS: atom_id res chain seq x y z
N MET A 1 38.87 3.33 40.55
CA MET A 1 37.88 3.71 39.53
C MET A 1 37.89 5.22 39.41
N ALA A 2 37.99 5.76 38.19
CA ALA A 2 37.70 7.17 37.96
C ALA A 2 36.23 7.45 38.32
N ALA A 3 35.92 8.64 38.83
CA ALA A 3 34.53 9.01 39.14
C ALA A 3 33.72 9.06 37.84
N LYS A 4 32.54 8.41 37.82
CA LYS A 4 31.61 8.53 36.69
C LYS A 4 30.96 9.91 36.68
N ILE A 5 30.66 10.43 35.49
CA ILE A 5 29.86 11.65 35.33
C ILE A 5 28.38 11.26 35.44
N ILE A 6 27.72 11.72 36.50
CA ILE A 6 26.30 11.44 36.73
C ILE A 6 25.47 12.46 35.96
N VAL A 7 24.73 12.00 34.96
CA VAL A 7 23.82 12.85 34.18
C VAL A 7 22.44 12.93 34.83
N ARG A 8 21.80 14.09 34.75
CA ARG A 8 20.51 14.36 35.37
C ARG A 8 19.33 14.18 34.42
N ASN A 9 19.57 14.31 33.12
CA ASN A 9 18.54 14.23 32.08
C ASN A 9 19.14 13.90 30.70
N LYS A 10 18.25 13.59 29.76
CA LYS A 10 18.59 13.25 28.36
C LYS A 10 19.41 14.33 27.64
N HIS A 11 19.12 15.61 27.87
CA HIS A 11 19.81 16.70 27.16
C HIS A 11 21.27 16.83 27.60
N GLU A 12 21.52 16.71 28.91
CA GLU A 12 22.89 16.64 29.44
C GLU A 12 23.66 15.44 28.89
N LEU A 13 23.02 14.26 28.87
CA LEU A 13 23.60 13.05 28.29
C LEU A 13 23.97 13.25 26.82
N GLN A 14 23.04 13.75 26.00
CA GLN A 14 23.26 13.98 24.57
C GLN A 14 24.40 14.98 24.31
N ASN A 15 24.50 16.05 25.10
CA ASN A 15 25.60 17.02 24.96
C ASN A 15 26.96 16.38 25.25
N ILE A 16 27.06 15.57 26.30
CA ILE A 16 28.31 14.85 26.64
C ILE A 16 28.66 13.86 25.54
N ILE A 17 27.70 13.07 25.04
CA ILE A 17 27.89 12.13 23.93
C ILE A 17 28.50 12.84 22.71
N ILE A 18 27.88 13.93 22.25
CA ILE A 18 28.34 14.66 21.06
C ILE A 18 29.72 15.26 21.28
N GLN A 19 29.96 15.85 22.45
CA GLN A 19 31.27 16.43 22.78
C GLN A 19 32.36 15.37 22.81
N THR A 20 32.10 14.22 23.44
CA THR A 20 33.07 13.12 23.51
C THR A 20 33.35 12.53 22.14
N ILE A 21 32.33 12.28 21.31
CA ILE A 21 32.54 11.80 19.93
C ILE A 21 33.38 12.80 19.12
N ASN A 22 33.12 14.10 19.25
CA ASN A 22 33.90 15.14 18.55
C ASN A 22 35.35 15.23 19.03
N GLN A 23 35.63 14.91 20.30
CA GLN A 23 36.96 15.01 20.89
C GLN A 23 37.78 13.73 20.73
N GLU A 24 37.14 12.57 20.87
CA GLU A 24 37.79 11.26 20.98
C GLU A 24 37.52 10.35 19.77
N GLY A 25 36.60 10.73 18.89
CA GLY A 25 36.22 9.98 17.70
C GLY A 25 35.02 9.05 17.89
N ASP A 26 34.60 8.41 16.80
CA ASP A 26 33.41 7.55 16.72
C ASP A 26 33.49 6.26 17.56
N LYS A 27 34.71 5.82 17.92
CA LYS A 27 34.97 4.61 18.70
C LYS A 27 35.19 4.86 20.20
N CYS A 28 34.99 6.09 20.67
CA CYS A 28 35.18 6.44 22.09
C CYS A 28 34.28 5.61 23.01
N SER A 29 34.76 5.21 24.19
CA SER A 29 33.89 4.56 25.18
C SER A 29 33.14 5.60 25.99
N LEU A 30 31.84 5.41 26.16
CA LEU A 30 30.99 6.29 26.97
C LEU A 30 30.64 5.68 28.34
N ASN A 31 31.33 4.61 28.74
CA ASN A 31 31.11 3.91 30.01
C ASN A 31 31.51 4.74 31.25
N PHE A 32 32.16 5.89 31.06
CA PHE A 32 32.43 6.86 32.14
C PHE A 32 31.19 7.68 32.53
N ILE A 33 30.10 7.61 31.76
CA ILE A 33 28.84 8.28 32.06
C ILE A 33 27.96 7.34 32.89
N ASP A 34 27.40 7.84 33.99
CA ASP A 34 26.40 7.14 34.78
C ASP A 34 25.00 7.58 34.34
N VAL A 35 24.30 6.67 33.64
CA VAL A 35 22.96 6.87 33.08
C VAL A 35 21.85 6.26 33.94
N SER A 36 22.15 5.75 35.14
CA SER A 36 21.22 5.00 36.01
C SER A 36 20.00 5.80 36.51
N ASN A 37 19.94 7.11 36.24
CA ASN A 37 18.80 7.98 36.55
C ASN A 37 18.06 8.49 35.30
N VAL A 38 18.49 8.09 34.10
CA VAL A 38 17.86 8.48 32.84
C VAL A 38 16.72 7.52 32.53
N THR A 39 15.53 8.07 32.29
CA THR A 39 14.32 7.29 31.95
C THR A 39 13.92 7.40 30.49
N ASP A 40 14.46 8.38 29.75
CA ASP A 40 14.21 8.64 28.35
C ASP A 40 15.55 8.71 27.59
N MET A 41 15.74 7.76 26.67
CA MET A 41 16.89 7.65 25.79
C MET A 41 16.52 7.85 24.32
N SER A 42 15.35 8.42 24.06
CA SER A 42 14.90 8.61 22.68
C SER A 42 15.84 9.52 21.89
N TYR A 43 16.20 9.06 20.69
CA TYR A 43 17.04 9.76 19.72
C TYR A 43 18.47 10.12 20.18
N LEU A 44 19.01 9.46 21.21
CA LEU A 44 20.34 9.80 21.74
C LEU A 44 21.48 9.72 20.70
N PHE A 45 21.46 8.71 19.84
CA PHE A 45 22.47 8.48 18.81
C PHE A 45 21.95 8.67 17.38
N MET A 46 20.78 9.29 17.23
CA MET A 46 20.18 9.47 15.90
C MET A 46 21.13 10.22 14.96
N ASN A 47 21.36 9.65 13.77
CA ASN A 47 22.29 10.15 12.74
C ASN A 47 23.76 10.28 13.18
N LEU A 48 24.15 9.66 14.29
CA LEU A 48 25.55 9.70 14.74
C LEU A 48 26.33 8.51 14.17
N SER A 49 27.53 8.78 13.66
CA SER A 49 28.54 7.75 13.44
C SER A 49 29.16 7.38 14.78
N PHE A 50 28.49 6.56 15.58
CA PHE A 50 28.96 6.11 16.89
C PHE A 50 29.10 4.57 16.93
N LYS A 51 30.32 4.10 17.15
CA LYS A 51 30.75 2.68 17.20
C LYS A 51 31.32 2.28 18.56
N GLY A 52 31.26 3.19 19.51
CA GLY A 52 31.90 3.06 20.80
C GLY A 52 31.19 2.13 21.78
N ASP A 53 31.85 1.85 22.89
CA ASP A 53 31.37 0.95 23.92
C ASP A 53 30.46 1.66 24.95
N ILE A 54 29.24 1.14 25.10
CA ILE A 54 28.20 1.51 26.07
C ILE A 54 27.68 0.29 26.87
N SER A 55 28.41 -0.82 26.85
CA SER A 55 28.00 -2.08 27.48
C SER A 55 27.83 -1.99 29.00
N GLN A 56 28.40 -0.98 29.65
CA GLN A 56 28.36 -0.78 31.11
C GLN A 56 27.30 0.23 31.57
N TRP A 57 26.42 0.65 30.66
CA TRP A 57 25.29 1.52 30.99
C TRP A 57 24.22 0.74 31.75
N ASP A 58 23.82 1.28 32.91
CA ASP A 58 22.66 0.80 33.65
C ASP A 58 21.40 1.47 33.08
N VAL A 59 20.69 0.74 32.22
CA VAL A 59 19.47 1.21 31.55
C VAL A 59 18.19 0.70 32.23
N SER A 60 18.29 0.11 33.44
CA SER A 60 17.16 -0.55 34.14
C SER A 60 15.97 0.36 34.44
N LYS A 61 16.15 1.69 34.43
CA LYS A 61 15.07 2.68 34.61
C LYS A 61 14.56 3.30 33.31
N VAL A 62 15.14 2.93 32.17
CA VAL A 62 14.75 3.49 30.87
C VAL A 62 13.39 2.94 30.48
N THR A 63 12.49 3.84 30.10
CA THR A 63 11.12 3.53 29.68
C THR A 63 10.88 3.84 28.20
N ASN A 64 11.73 4.68 27.59
CA ASN A 64 11.62 5.14 26.21
C ASN A 64 12.98 5.03 25.50
N MET A 65 13.05 4.20 24.46
CA MET A 65 14.21 4.02 23.59
C MET A 65 13.91 4.39 22.13
N ARG A 66 12.85 5.18 21.91
CA ARG A 66 12.39 5.56 20.58
C ARG A 66 13.51 6.18 19.74
N GLY A 67 13.80 5.59 18.59
CA GLY A 67 14.80 6.10 17.64
C GLY A 67 16.19 6.25 18.21
N MET A 68 16.53 5.55 19.30
CA MET A 68 17.81 5.71 20.00
C MET A 68 19.02 5.59 19.06
N PHE A 69 18.96 4.67 18.09
CA PHE A 69 19.99 4.40 17.09
C PHE A 69 19.49 4.58 15.64
N TRP A 70 18.47 5.40 15.41
CA TRP A 70 17.97 5.66 14.06
C TRP A 70 19.10 6.28 13.19
N GLU A 71 19.44 5.60 12.08
CA GLU A 71 20.52 5.97 11.15
C GLU A 71 21.91 6.02 11.82
N ALA A 72 22.05 5.42 13.00
CA ALA A 72 23.33 5.32 13.69
C ALA A 72 24.17 4.16 13.13
N ASP A 73 25.47 4.40 12.95
CA ASP A 73 26.46 3.35 12.60
C ASP A 73 26.91 2.58 13.86
N PHE A 74 25.93 2.10 14.63
CA PHE A 74 26.13 1.45 15.92
C PHE A 74 25.92 -0.06 15.83
N ASN A 75 26.90 -0.83 16.30
CA ASN A 75 26.81 -2.30 16.37
C ASN A 75 27.61 -2.89 17.55
N ALA A 76 27.77 -2.12 18.63
CA ALA A 76 28.48 -2.58 19.82
C ALA A 76 27.58 -3.46 20.71
N ASP A 77 28.20 -4.17 21.66
CA ASP A 77 27.49 -5.10 22.54
C ASP A 77 26.58 -4.38 23.54
N ILE A 78 25.28 -4.69 23.46
CA ILE A 78 24.22 -4.24 24.37
C ILE A 78 23.41 -5.43 24.92
N SER A 79 23.94 -6.65 24.80
CA SER A 79 23.24 -7.89 25.16
C SER A 79 22.91 -8.00 26.66
N ASN A 80 23.67 -7.30 27.52
CA ASN A 80 23.51 -7.32 28.97
C ASN A 80 22.61 -6.19 29.51
N TRP A 81 22.00 -5.39 28.63
CA TRP A 81 21.09 -4.33 29.06
C TRP A 81 19.80 -4.88 29.65
N ASP A 82 19.43 -4.37 30.82
CA ASP A 82 18.11 -4.60 31.42
C ASP A 82 17.09 -3.64 30.81
N VAL A 83 16.38 -4.11 29.77
CA VAL A 83 15.33 -3.34 29.08
C VAL A 83 13.92 -3.64 29.61
N SER A 84 13.80 -4.32 30.76
CA SER A 84 12.52 -4.80 31.29
C SER A 84 11.49 -3.69 31.58
N HIS A 85 11.92 -2.44 31.73
CA HIS A 85 11.03 -1.28 31.96
C HIS A 85 10.71 -0.49 30.68
N VAL A 86 11.29 -0.85 29.53
CA VAL A 86 11.09 -0.15 28.27
C VAL A 86 9.68 -0.43 27.76
N THR A 87 8.98 0.62 27.37
CA THR A 87 7.60 0.57 26.85
C THR A 87 7.50 1.01 25.38
N ASP A 88 8.47 1.79 24.90
CA ASP A 88 8.53 2.34 23.53
C ASP A 88 9.90 2.06 22.90
N MET A 89 9.92 1.20 21.87
CA MET A 89 11.08 0.88 21.03
C MET A 89 10.88 1.31 19.58
N LYS A 90 9.93 2.23 19.33
CA LYS A 90 9.64 2.72 17.99
C LYS A 90 10.92 3.22 17.31
N ASP A 91 11.15 2.80 16.07
CA ASP A 91 12.26 3.23 15.21
C ASP A 91 13.66 3.00 15.81
N MET A 92 13.82 2.18 16.87
CA MET A 92 15.07 2.11 17.66
C MET A 92 16.32 1.86 16.80
N PHE A 93 16.25 0.98 15.81
CA PHE A 93 17.33 0.65 14.86
C PHE A 93 16.94 0.93 13.41
N LEU A 94 16.01 1.87 13.18
CA LEU A 94 15.59 2.30 11.85
C LEU A 94 16.81 2.72 11.02
N TYR A 95 16.97 2.17 9.80
CA TYR A 95 18.11 2.43 8.89
C TYR A 95 19.51 2.17 9.51
N SER A 96 19.61 1.34 10.56
CA SER A 96 20.89 1.02 11.21
C SER A 96 21.52 -0.27 10.68
N SER A 97 22.85 -0.35 10.73
CA SER A 97 23.64 -1.57 10.47
C SER A 97 23.68 -2.53 11.68
N PHE A 98 22.87 -2.26 12.71
CA PHE A 98 22.82 -3.07 13.93
C PHE A 98 22.46 -4.53 13.64
N ASN A 99 23.29 -5.45 14.14
CA ASN A 99 23.06 -6.89 14.08
C ASN A 99 23.60 -7.58 15.37
N GLY A 100 23.59 -6.85 16.47
CA GLY A 100 24.05 -7.31 17.77
C GLY A 100 23.08 -8.32 18.41
N ASN A 101 23.58 -9.10 19.36
CA ASN A 101 22.74 -10.05 20.08
C ASN A 101 21.81 -9.34 21.09
N ILE A 102 20.50 -9.54 20.93
CA ILE A 102 19.43 -9.02 21.80
C ILE A 102 18.44 -10.12 22.22
N SER A 103 18.81 -11.40 22.06
CA SER A 103 17.91 -12.53 22.31
C SER A 103 17.48 -12.64 23.77
N ASN A 104 18.31 -12.15 24.71
CA ASN A 104 18.07 -12.21 26.15
C ASN A 104 17.26 -11.02 26.71
N TRP A 105 16.87 -10.07 25.86
CA TRP A 105 16.12 -8.90 26.31
C TRP A 105 14.71 -9.27 26.78
N ASP A 106 14.33 -8.80 27.97
CA ASP A 106 12.94 -8.84 28.44
C ASP A 106 12.18 -7.65 27.87
N ILE A 107 11.47 -7.90 26.77
CA ILE A 107 10.63 -6.91 26.07
C ILE A 107 9.16 -6.96 26.52
N SER A 108 8.83 -7.67 27.60
CA SER A 108 7.43 -7.95 27.98
C SER A 108 6.60 -6.71 28.30
N ASN A 109 7.22 -5.56 28.61
CA ASN A 109 6.53 -4.29 28.83
C ASN A 109 6.45 -3.40 27.58
N VAL A 110 7.05 -3.79 26.46
CA VAL A 110 7.04 -3.01 25.22
C VAL A 110 5.65 -3.02 24.60
N THR A 111 5.15 -1.84 24.25
CA THR A 111 3.84 -1.65 23.61
C THR A 111 3.94 -1.13 22.18
N ASN A 112 5.09 -0.53 21.80
CA ASN A 112 5.33 0.03 20.47
C ASN A 112 6.67 -0.47 19.91
N MET A 113 6.60 -1.18 18.79
CA MET A 113 7.75 -1.69 18.03
C MET A 113 7.75 -1.20 16.58
N ARG A 114 6.95 -0.16 16.29
CA ARG A 114 6.83 0.39 14.95
C ARG A 114 8.20 0.73 14.39
N GLY A 115 8.54 0.24 13.20
CA GLY A 115 9.78 0.57 12.51
C GLY A 115 11.07 0.16 13.22
N MET A 116 11.02 -0.69 14.26
CA MET A 116 12.18 -1.01 15.09
C MET A 116 13.38 -1.50 14.26
N PHE A 117 13.14 -2.31 13.22
CA PHE A 117 14.17 -2.87 12.32
C PHE A 117 13.92 -2.51 10.83
N TRP A 118 13.22 -1.41 10.55
CA TRP A 118 13.02 -0.97 9.17
C TRP A 118 14.37 -0.67 8.52
N LYS A 119 14.65 -1.40 7.42
CA LYS A 119 15.89 -1.35 6.64
C LYS A 119 17.13 -1.50 7.53
N CYS A 120 17.02 -2.39 8.51
CA CYS A 120 18.10 -2.79 9.40
C CYS A 120 18.70 -4.13 8.95
N ASP A 121 20.00 -4.30 9.18
CA ASP A 121 20.74 -5.55 8.88
C ASP A 121 20.47 -6.66 9.91
N PHE A 122 19.67 -6.39 10.94
CA PHE A 122 19.37 -7.32 12.01
C PHE A 122 18.75 -8.62 11.52
N ASN A 123 19.37 -9.74 11.89
CA ASN A 123 18.85 -11.10 11.62
C ASN A 123 19.10 -12.05 12.80
N GLY A 124 19.14 -11.51 14.02
CA GLY A 124 19.34 -12.28 15.26
C GLY A 124 18.09 -13.05 15.69
N ASP A 125 18.28 -14.02 16.59
CA ASP A 125 17.17 -14.79 17.16
C ASP A 125 16.38 -13.94 18.17
N ILE A 126 15.09 -13.77 17.89
CA ILE A 126 14.09 -13.09 18.72
C ILE A 126 12.84 -13.97 18.94
N SER A 127 12.96 -15.27 18.68
CA SER A 127 11.84 -16.22 18.81
C SER A 127 11.27 -16.24 20.24
N HIS A 128 12.12 -16.09 21.26
CA HIS A 128 11.73 -16.13 22.67
C HIS A 128 11.11 -14.84 23.23
N TRP A 129 11.05 -13.77 22.43
CA TRP A 129 10.51 -12.50 22.89
C TRP A 129 9.02 -12.58 23.23
N ASN A 130 8.65 -12.08 24.41
CA ASN A 130 7.25 -11.95 24.80
C ASN A 130 6.65 -10.65 24.25
N VAL A 131 6.06 -10.71 23.06
CA VAL A 131 5.41 -9.57 22.39
C VAL A 131 3.94 -9.36 22.79
N SER A 132 3.44 -10.03 23.84
CA SER A 132 2.01 -10.05 24.14
C SER A 132 1.40 -8.69 24.51
N ASN A 133 2.22 -7.69 24.84
CA ASN A 133 1.76 -6.32 25.16
C ASN A 133 1.92 -5.33 23.99
N VAL A 134 2.51 -5.76 22.86
CA VAL A 134 2.74 -4.92 21.69
C VAL A 134 1.43 -4.64 20.99
N LYS A 135 1.20 -3.36 20.65
CA LYS A 135 0.02 -2.87 19.93
C LYS A 135 0.33 -2.39 18.50
N ASP A 136 1.53 -1.87 18.27
CA ASP A 136 1.95 -1.34 16.97
C ASP A 136 3.24 -2.05 16.52
N MET A 137 3.12 -2.84 15.45
CA MET A 137 4.22 -3.51 14.74
C MET A 137 4.38 -2.98 13.31
N GLY A 138 3.73 -1.85 12.97
CA GLY A 138 3.81 -1.30 11.63
C GLY A 138 5.25 -1.04 11.23
N TYR A 139 5.62 -1.33 9.99
CA TYR A 139 6.98 -1.16 9.45
C TYR A 139 8.09 -1.94 10.18
N MET A 140 7.80 -2.81 11.15
CA MET A 140 8.84 -3.39 12.03
C MET A 140 9.99 -4.03 11.23
N PHE A 141 9.70 -4.73 10.14
CA PHE A 141 10.68 -5.36 9.25
C PHE A 141 10.60 -4.86 7.79
N PHE A 142 10.07 -3.65 7.56
CA PHE A 142 10.02 -3.06 6.22
C PHE A 142 11.43 -2.99 5.63
N LYS A 143 11.66 -3.55 4.42
CA LYS A 143 12.98 -3.60 3.77
C LYS A 143 14.09 -4.26 4.61
N SER A 144 13.72 -5.08 5.59
CA SER A 144 14.68 -5.80 6.44
C SER A 144 15.16 -7.10 5.80
N GLN A 145 16.38 -7.52 6.14
CA GLN A 145 16.93 -8.83 5.81
C GLN A 145 16.49 -9.94 6.79
N PHE A 146 15.65 -9.61 7.77
CA PHE A 146 15.19 -10.53 8.79
C PHE A 146 14.43 -11.73 8.21
N ILE A 147 14.85 -12.94 8.59
CA ILE A 147 14.26 -14.23 8.20
C ILE A 147 14.11 -15.17 9.41
N GLY A 148 14.18 -14.64 10.63
CA GLY A 148 14.11 -15.45 11.86
C GLY A 148 12.70 -15.96 12.16
N ASP A 149 12.64 -17.08 12.91
CA ASP A 149 11.37 -17.69 13.32
C ASP A 149 10.66 -16.83 14.39
N ILE A 150 9.44 -16.41 14.05
CA ILE A 150 8.53 -15.65 14.92
C ILE A 150 7.16 -16.33 15.03
N SER A 151 7.07 -17.60 14.64
CA SER A 151 5.83 -18.39 14.61
C SER A 151 5.18 -18.56 16.00
N CYS A 152 5.98 -18.45 17.07
CA CYS A 152 5.52 -18.61 18.45
C CYS A 152 5.10 -17.30 19.14
N TRP A 153 5.22 -16.16 18.45
CA TRP A 153 4.83 -14.86 19.00
C TRP A 153 3.32 -14.78 19.28
N ASN A 154 2.98 -14.27 20.47
CA ASN A 154 1.60 -13.94 20.80
C ASN A 154 1.27 -12.51 20.34
N VAL A 155 0.76 -12.39 19.11
CA VAL A 155 0.38 -11.10 18.50
C VAL A 155 -1.06 -10.68 18.78
N SER A 156 -1.75 -11.33 19.73
CA SER A 156 -3.19 -11.12 19.95
C SER A 156 -3.60 -9.72 20.39
N ASN A 157 -2.67 -8.86 20.84
CA ASN A 157 -2.94 -7.46 21.21
C ASN A 157 -2.50 -6.45 20.15
N VAL A 158 -1.94 -6.90 19.02
CA VAL A 158 -1.50 -6.01 17.95
C VAL A 158 -2.70 -5.44 17.21
N GLU A 159 -2.71 -4.13 17.01
CA GLU A 159 -3.76 -3.38 16.32
C GLU A 159 -3.31 -2.88 14.93
N ASP A 160 -2.01 -2.68 14.71
CA ASP A 160 -1.43 -2.17 13.46
C ASP A 160 -0.23 -3.04 13.01
N MET A 161 -0.35 -3.66 11.83
CA MET A 161 0.68 -4.44 11.16
C MET A 161 1.04 -3.87 9.77
N SER A 162 0.66 -2.62 9.50
CA SER A 162 0.88 -2.00 8.19
C SER A 162 2.37 -2.00 7.82
N HIS A 163 2.70 -2.43 6.61
CA HIS A 163 4.06 -2.51 6.06
C HIS A 163 5.04 -3.42 6.85
N MET A 164 4.56 -4.29 7.74
CA MET A 164 5.43 -5.05 8.64
C MET A 164 6.52 -5.84 7.89
N PHE A 165 6.19 -6.48 6.76
CA PHE A 165 7.10 -7.26 5.92
C PHE A 165 7.16 -6.77 4.46
N GLU A 166 6.82 -5.50 4.21
CA GLU A 166 6.94 -4.96 2.86
C GLU A 166 8.41 -5.01 2.39
N ASP A 167 8.64 -5.42 1.14
CA ASP A 167 9.98 -5.50 0.50
C ASP A 167 11.00 -6.25 1.39
N SER A 168 10.52 -7.23 2.17
CA SER A 168 11.31 -8.09 3.05
C SER A 168 11.47 -9.48 2.45
N ALA A 169 12.56 -10.17 2.79
CA ALA A 169 12.81 -11.56 2.41
C ALA A 169 12.03 -12.59 3.27
N PHE A 170 11.29 -12.13 4.29
CA PHE A 170 10.56 -13.00 5.21
C PHE A 170 9.51 -13.88 4.51
N ASN A 171 9.51 -15.19 4.81
CA ASN A 171 8.58 -16.17 4.24
C ASN A 171 8.43 -17.41 5.15
N ASP A 172 8.23 -17.18 6.46
CA ASP A 172 8.08 -18.27 7.45
C ASP A 172 6.62 -18.47 7.88
N ASP A 173 6.36 -19.49 8.71
CA ASP A 173 5.04 -19.88 9.19
C ASP A 173 4.44 -18.83 10.16
N LEU A 174 3.30 -18.26 9.77
CA LEU A 174 2.50 -17.35 10.59
C LEU A 174 1.10 -17.92 10.92
N SER A 175 0.87 -19.22 10.66
CA SER A 175 -0.45 -19.86 10.77
C SER A 175 -1.02 -19.86 12.19
N ARG A 176 -0.16 -19.73 13.20
CA ARG A 176 -0.54 -19.72 14.63
C ARG A 176 -0.85 -18.33 15.19
N TRP A 177 -0.61 -17.28 14.40
CA TRP A 177 -0.86 -15.91 14.86
C TRP A 177 -2.35 -15.66 15.03
N ASN A 178 -2.72 -15.14 16.19
CA ASN A 178 -4.06 -14.61 16.43
C ASN A 178 -4.08 -13.11 16.05
N VAL A 179 -4.62 -12.80 14.87
CA VAL A 179 -4.71 -11.43 14.34
C VAL A 179 -6.09 -10.78 14.55
N SER A 180 -6.96 -11.37 15.39
CA SER A 180 -8.36 -10.91 15.57
C SER A 180 -8.53 -9.46 16.06
N ASN A 181 -7.49 -8.86 16.66
CA ASN A 181 -7.50 -7.46 17.10
C ASN A 181 -6.86 -6.48 16.11
N VAL A 182 -6.28 -6.98 15.00
CA VAL A 182 -5.62 -6.15 14.01
C VAL A 182 -6.66 -5.36 13.22
N LYS A 183 -6.44 -4.05 13.07
CA LYS A 183 -7.32 -3.12 12.35
C LYS A 183 -6.73 -2.68 11.01
N LYS A 184 -5.40 -2.71 10.87
CA LYS A 184 -4.67 -2.25 9.69
C LYS A 184 -3.62 -3.27 9.27
N MET A 185 -3.69 -3.69 8.01
CA MET A 185 -2.75 -4.61 7.36
C MET A 185 -2.25 -4.05 6.01
N SER A 186 -2.32 -2.73 5.82
CA SER A 186 -1.92 -2.11 4.56
C SER A 186 -0.48 -2.46 4.21
N GLU A 187 -0.25 -2.95 3.00
CA GLU A 187 1.05 -3.28 2.43
C GLU A 187 1.87 -4.28 3.25
N MET A 188 1.26 -5.03 4.18
CA MET A 188 1.97 -5.93 5.11
C MET A 188 2.94 -6.88 4.41
N PHE A 189 2.60 -7.40 3.22
CA PHE A 189 3.43 -8.29 2.42
C PHE A 189 3.74 -7.73 1.01
N SER A 190 3.55 -6.43 0.78
CA SER A 190 3.80 -5.84 -0.54
C SER A 190 5.25 -6.09 -0.99
N CYS A 191 5.44 -6.51 -2.24
CA CYS A 191 6.74 -6.88 -2.82
C CYS A 191 7.53 -7.97 -2.05
N SER A 192 6.86 -8.75 -1.19
CA SER A 192 7.46 -9.87 -0.43
C SER A 192 7.33 -11.20 -1.18
N PRO A 193 8.25 -12.17 -1.00
CA PRO A 193 8.08 -13.54 -1.48
C PRO A 193 7.11 -14.37 -0.61
N PHE A 194 6.49 -13.77 0.43
CA PHE A 194 5.61 -14.46 1.37
C PHE A 194 4.51 -15.27 0.67
N ASN A 195 4.42 -16.56 1.01
CA ASN A 195 3.42 -17.49 0.50
C ASN A 195 2.96 -18.49 1.60
N GLY A 196 3.07 -18.10 2.87
CA GLY A 196 2.66 -18.91 4.01
C GLY A 196 1.15 -19.13 4.09
N ASP A 197 0.72 -20.09 4.91
CA ASP A 197 -0.70 -20.34 5.19
C ASP A 197 -1.23 -19.37 6.24
N ILE A 198 -2.15 -18.51 5.80
CA ILE A 198 -2.87 -17.53 6.62
C ILE A 198 -4.39 -17.71 6.51
N SER A 199 -4.83 -18.88 6.04
CA SER A 199 -6.26 -19.18 5.82
C SER A 199 -7.09 -19.15 7.11
N ASN A 200 -6.45 -19.38 8.26
CA ASN A 200 -7.09 -19.40 9.58
C ASN A 200 -7.11 -18.04 10.29
N TRP A 201 -6.57 -16.99 9.67
CA TRP A 201 -6.57 -15.65 10.26
C TRP A 201 -7.99 -15.08 10.36
N ASP A 202 -8.35 -14.63 11.56
CA ASP A 202 -9.56 -13.83 11.78
C ASP A 202 -9.24 -12.37 11.44
N VAL A 203 -9.61 -11.94 10.24
CA VAL A 203 -9.43 -10.57 9.74
C VAL A 203 -10.69 -9.70 9.90
N SER A 204 -11.68 -10.16 10.69
CA SER A 204 -12.98 -9.51 10.80
C SER A 204 -12.93 -8.07 11.32
N HIS A 205 -11.87 -7.67 12.05
CA HIS A 205 -11.70 -6.28 12.53
C HIS A 205 -10.88 -5.39 11.60
N VAL A 206 -10.33 -5.92 10.52
CA VAL A 206 -9.47 -5.17 9.60
C VAL A 206 -10.32 -4.20 8.77
N THR A 207 -9.91 -2.94 8.75
CA THR A 207 -10.56 -1.88 7.96
C THR A 207 -9.76 -1.45 6.74
N ASP A 208 -8.44 -1.71 6.73
CA ASP A 208 -7.53 -1.32 5.65
C ASP A 208 -6.63 -2.51 5.24
N MET A 209 -6.82 -2.97 4.00
CA MET A 209 -6.02 -4.01 3.34
C MET A 209 -5.31 -3.48 2.09
N SER A 210 -5.18 -2.15 1.95
CA SER A 210 -4.56 -1.54 0.79
C SER A 210 -3.17 -2.11 0.54
N GLY A 211 -2.90 -2.55 -0.69
CA GLY A 211 -1.60 -3.05 -1.13
C GLY A 211 -1.10 -4.32 -0.43
N MET A 212 -1.90 -5.00 0.41
CA MET A 212 -1.43 -6.09 1.28
C MET A 212 -0.62 -7.17 0.53
N PHE A 213 -1.03 -7.52 -0.70
CA PHE A 213 -0.38 -8.51 -1.56
C PHE A 213 0.11 -7.94 -2.89
N SER A 214 0.31 -6.62 -2.98
CA SER A 214 0.81 -5.97 -4.19
C SER A 214 2.18 -6.53 -4.60
N GLY A 215 2.35 -6.92 -5.86
CA GLY A 215 3.61 -7.44 -6.41
C GLY A 215 4.07 -8.79 -5.85
N THR A 216 3.21 -9.52 -5.15
CA THR A 216 3.57 -10.80 -4.50
C THR A 216 3.33 -12.01 -5.41
N THR A 217 4.01 -13.11 -5.09
CA THR A 217 3.69 -14.44 -5.63
C THR A 217 2.65 -15.20 -4.81
N PHE A 218 2.07 -14.55 -3.79
CA PHE A 218 1.10 -15.15 -2.87
C PHE A 218 -0.08 -15.75 -3.63
N ASN A 219 -0.40 -17.02 -3.35
CA ASN A 219 -1.54 -17.70 -3.97
C ASN A 219 -2.22 -18.73 -3.04
N THR A 220 -2.09 -18.54 -1.72
CA THR A 220 -2.74 -19.39 -0.72
C THR A 220 -4.22 -19.01 -0.58
N SER A 221 -5.08 -19.99 -0.24
CA SER A 221 -6.51 -19.77 -0.08
C SER A 221 -6.81 -18.81 1.09
N ILE A 222 -7.61 -17.79 0.80
CA ILE A 222 -8.13 -16.79 1.74
C ILE A 222 -9.67 -16.63 1.60
N SER A 223 -10.31 -17.65 1.04
CA SER A 223 -11.76 -17.68 0.76
C SER A 223 -12.62 -17.54 2.02
N ASN A 224 -12.12 -17.97 3.17
CA ASN A 224 -12.84 -17.95 4.45
C ASN A 224 -12.72 -16.62 5.22
N TRP A 225 -11.97 -15.65 4.70
CA TRP A 225 -11.78 -14.37 5.39
C TRP A 225 -13.08 -13.55 5.44
N ASP A 226 -13.43 -13.09 6.63
CA ASP A 226 -14.49 -12.09 6.82
C ASP A 226 -13.93 -10.69 6.55
N VAL A 227 -14.12 -10.20 5.32
CA VAL A 227 -13.71 -8.85 4.91
C VAL A 227 -14.82 -7.80 5.06
N SER A 228 -15.91 -8.10 5.78
CA SER A 228 -17.10 -7.24 5.84
C SER A 228 -16.90 -5.87 6.49
N ASN A 229 -15.80 -5.68 7.24
CA ASN A 229 -15.41 -4.40 7.82
C ASN A 229 -14.36 -3.62 7.00
N VAL A 230 -13.82 -4.21 5.92
CA VAL A 230 -12.81 -3.56 5.08
C VAL A 230 -13.43 -2.40 4.31
N GLN A 231 -12.77 -1.24 4.35
CA GLN A 231 -13.18 -0.01 3.66
C GLN A 231 -12.26 0.34 2.50
N ASN A 232 -10.98 -0.04 2.60
CA ASN A 232 -9.94 0.28 1.61
C ASN A 232 -9.27 -1.00 1.08
N MET A 233 -9.40 -1.25 -0.23
CA MET A 233 -8.76 -2.33 -0.97
C MET A 233 -7.86 -1.79 -2.11
N TYR A 234 -7.43 -0.53 -2.02
CA TYR A 234 -6.50 0.08 -2.97
C TYR A 234 -5.33 -0.86 -3.26
N ALA A 235 -5.12 -1.22 -4.53
CA ALA A 235 -3.97 -2.00 -4.99
C ALA A 235 -3.74 -3.36 -4.29
N MET A 236 -4.73 -3.94 -3.61
CA MET A 236 -4.54 -5.14 -2.77
C MET A 236 -3.85 -6.30 -3.51
N PHE A 237 -4.19 -6.54 -4.78
CA PHE A 237 -3.58 -7.56 -5.65
C PHE A 237 -2.91 -6.97 -6.90
N CYS A 238 -2.48 -5.70 -6.85
CA CYS A 238 -1.79 -5.04 -7.96
C CYS A 238 -0.52 -5.83 -8.36
N GLY A 239 -0.45 -6.32 -9.59
CA GLY A 239 0.68 -7.10 -10.11
C GLY A 239 0.88 -8.46 -9.41
N SER A 240 -0.08 -8.91 -8.60
CA SER A 240 0.00 -10.18 -7.87
C SER A 240 -0.23 -11.38 -8.78
N CYS A 241 0.32 -12.53 -8.38
CA CYS A 241 0.01 -13.83 -8.98
C CYS A 241 -1.26 -14.50 -8.39
N PHE A 242 -1.89 -13.87 -7.39
CA PHE A 242 -3.07 -14.41 -6.73
C PHE A 242 -4.21 -14.69 -7.72
N ASN A 243 -4.76 -15.91 -7.64
CA ASN A 243 -5.94 -16.35 -8.37
C ASN A 243 -6.84 -17.28 -7.53
N GLY A 244 -6.84 -17.09 -6.21
CA GLY A 244 -7.68 -17.85 -5.29
C GLY A 244 -9.14 -17.41 -5.32
N ASP A 245 -10.03 -18.27 -4.82
CA ASP A 245 -11.47 -17.96 -4.72
C ASP A 245 -11.73 -16.89 -3.66
N ILE A 246 -12.38 -15.80 -4.07
CA ILE A 246 -12.84 -14.67 -3.24
C ILE A 246 -14.30 -14.32 -3.55
N SER A 247 -15.04 -15.23 -4.19
CA SER A 247 -16.43 -15.01 -4.63
C SER A 247 -17.39 -14.71 -3.47
N ASN A 248 -17.12 -15.29 -2.30
CA ASN A 248 -17.95 -15.14 -1.09
C ASN A 248 -17.61 -13.92 -0.23
N TRP A 249 -16.63 -13.10 -0.62
CA TRP A 249 -16.24 -11.93 0.14
C TRP A 249 -17.36 -10.88 0.18
N ASN A 250 -17.70 -10.43 1.39
CA ASN A 250 -18.61 -9.31 1.57
C ASN A 250 -17.85 -7.98 1.47
N VAL A 251 -17.83 -7.39 0.28
CA VAL A 251 -17.16 -6.11 0.01
C VAL A 251 -18.08 -4.88 0.16
N SER A 252 -19.26 -5.03 0.76
CA SER A 252 -20.29 -3.98 0.79
C SER A 252 -19.89 -2.69 1.51
N ARG A 253 -18.81 -2.69 2.32
CA ARG A 253 -18.28 -1.48 2.97
C ARG A 253 -17.07 -0.85 2.27
N VAL A 254 -16.57 -1.48 1.21
CA VAL A 254 -15.43 -0.98 0.47
C VAL A 254 -15.84 0.25 -0.32
N THR A 255 -15.09 1.32 -0.17
CA THR A 255 -15.31 2.58 -0.92
C THR A 255 -14.22 2.82 -1.98
N ASN A 256 -13.05 2.20 -1.81
CA ASN A 256 -11.89 2.39 -2.68
C ASN A 256 -11.36 1.04 -3.21
N MET A 257 -11.50 0.81 -4.52
CA MET A 257 -10.99 -0.36 -5.24
C MET A 257 -9.98 0.00 -6.34
N ARG A 258 -9.42 1.21 -6.28
CA ARG A 258 -8.38 1.68 -7.20
C ARG A 258 -7.26 0.66 -7.33
N ARG A 259 -6.89 0.31 -8.56
CA ARG A 259 -5.80 -0.63 -8.87
C ARG A 259 -5.91 -2.03 -8.25
N MET A 260 -7.06 -2.43 -7.70
CA MET A 260 -7.18 -3.68 -6.93
C MET A 260 -6.62 -4.90 -7.66
N PHE A 261 -6.84 -5.00 -8.99
CA PHE A 261 -6.34 -6.06 -9.86
C PHE A 261 -5.47 -5.52 -11.02
N TYR A 262 -4.86 -4.34 -10.88
CA TYR A 262 -3.98 -3.75 -11.89
C TYR A 262 -2.88 -4.74 -12.29
N LYS A 263 -2.76 -5.11 -13.57
CA LYS A 263 -1.80 -6.09 -14.09
C LYS A 263 -1.80 -7.43 -13.34
N SER A 264 -2.92 -7.81 -12.72
CA SER A 264 -3.09 -9.07 -12.01
C SER A 264 -3.40 -10.23 -12.96
N LYS A 265 -3.07 -11.45 -12.52
CA LYS A 265 -3.49 -12.70 -13.17
C LYS A 265 -4.89 -13.15 -12.79
N PHE A 266 -5.53 -12.46 -11.85
CA PHE A 266 -6.84 -12.84 -11.31
C PHE A 266 -7.92 -12.94 -12.40
N ASP A 267 -8.63 -14.07 -12.44
CA ASP A 267 -9.76 -14.36 -13.34
C ASP A 267 -10.97 -15.00 -12.61
N GLY A 268 -10.95 -15.00 -11.28
CA GLY A 268 -11.99 -15.61 -10.44
C GLY A 268 -13.35 -14.89 -10.47
N ASP A 269 -14.40 -15.59 -10.05
CA ASP A 269 -15.76 -15.03 -10.01
C ASP A 269 -15.93 -14.00 -8.88
N ILE A 270 -16.36 -12.80 -9.27
CA ILE A 270 -16.71 -11.67 -8.37
C ILE A 270 -18.07 -11.08 -8.73
N SER A 271 -18.90 -11.81 -9.47
CA SER A 271 -20.22 -11.36 -9.95
C SER A 271 -21.21 -11.05 -8.82
N GLN A 272 -21.03 -11.69 -7.66
CA GLN A 272 -21.91 -11.55 -6.50
C GLN A 272 -21.47 -10.43 -5.54
N TRP A 273 -20.38 -9.73 -5.83
CA TRP A 273 -19.89 -8.65 -4.98
C TRP A 273 -20.87 -7.47 -4.99
N ASN A 274 -21.20 -6.99 -3.79
CA ASN A 274 -21.93 -5.74 -3.61
C ASN A 274 -20.95 -4.56 -3.62
N VAL A 275 -20.82 -3.89 -4.76
CA VAL A 275 -19.93 -2.73 -4.97
C VAL A 275 -20.64 -1.38 -4.86
N ALA A 276 -21.88 -1.34 -4.37
CA ALA A 276 -22.72 -0.12 -4.39
C ALA A 276 -22.14 1.08 -3.64
N ASN A 277 -21.22 0.86 -2.69
CA ASN A 277 -20.54 1.92 -1.93
C ASN A 277 -19.18 2.33 -2.52
N VAL A 278 -18.72 1.69 -3.59
CA VAL A 278 -17.46 2.02 -4.25
C VAL A 278 -17.61 3.35 -5.00
N THR A 279 -16.71 4.28 -4.76
CA THR A 279 -16.70 5.59 -5.42
C THR A 279 -15.56 5.74 -6.43
N ASN A 280 -14.52 4.92 -6.32
CA ASN A 280 -13.34 5.00 -7.20
C ASN A 280 -12.87 3.61 -7.67
N MET A 281 -12.87 3.43 -9.01
CA MET A 281 -12.42 2.22 -9.72
C MET A 281 -11.25 2.48 -10.68
N PHE A 282 -10.54 3.59 -10.50
CA PHE A 282 -9.36 3.96 -11.31
C PHE A 282 -8.38 2.78 -11.44
N GLU A 283 -8.05 2.42 -12.68
CA GLU A 283 -7.08 1.36 -13.02
C GLU A 283 -7.40 -0.04 -12.42
N MET A 284 -8.63 -0.32 -11.97
CA MET A 284 -8.95 -1.55 -11.25
C MET A 284 -8.58 -2.84 -12.00
N PHE A 285 -8.85 -2.90 -13.31
CA PHE A 285 -8.57 -4.05 -14.19
C PHE A 285 -7.60 -3.73 -15.33
N CYS A 286 -6.88 -2.62 -15.27
CA CYS A 286 -5.93 -2.21 -16.31
C CYS A 286 -4.84 -3.28 -16.49
N GLY A 287 -4.66 -3.76 -17.72
CA GLY A 287 -3.70 -4.81 -18.08
C GLY A 287 -3.93 -6.16 -17.39
N SER A 288 -5.12 -6.38 -16.80
CA SER A 288 -5.46 -7.63 -16.11
C SER A 288 -5.94 -8.72 -17.08
N TYR A 289 -5.97 -9.96 -16.59
CA TYR A 289 -6.51 -11.12 -17.33
C TYR A 289 -8.02 -11.31 -17.15
N PHE A 290 -8.64 -10.47 -16.32
CA PHE A 290 -10.03 -10.63 -15.90
C PHE A 290 -11.01 -10.46 -17.08
N ASP A 291 -11.92 -11.43 -17.21
CA ASP A 291 -13.01 -11.45 -18.21
C ASP A 291 -14.32 -11.99 -17.59
N GLY A 292 -14.46 -11.86 -16.27
CA GLY A 292 -15.61 -12.37 -15.52
C GLY A 292 -16.87 -11.52 -15.69
N ASN A 293 -18.02 -12.05 -15.25
CA ASN A 293 -19.30 -11.33 -15.33
C ASN A 293 -19.40 -10.22 -14.28
N LEU A 294 -19.67 -8.98 -14.73
CA LEU A 294 -19.88 -7.80 -13.87
C LEU A 294 -21.28 -7.15 -14.06
N SER A 295 -22.18 -7.78 -14.82
CA SER A 295 -23.47 -7.19 -15.22
C SER A 295 -24.38 -6.81 -14.04
N SER A 296 -24.23 -7.47 -12.89
CA SER A 296 -25.01 -7.26 -11.66
C SER A 296 -24.46 -6.14 -10.77
N TRP A 297 -23.30 -5.57 -11.08
CA TRP A 297 -22.67 -4.56 -10.23
C TRP A 297 -23.43 -3.24 -10.27
N ASP A 298 -23.78 -2.74 -9.08
CA ASP A 298 -24.26 -1.38 -8.92
C ASP A 298 -23.08 -0.41 -8.83
N VAL A 299 -22.76 0.24 -9.95
CA VAL A 299 -21.68 1.24 -10.04
C VAL A 299 -22.18 2.68 -9.90
N SER A 300 -23.41 2.88 -9.42
CA SER A 300 -24.06 4.20 -9.41
C SER A 300 -23.37 5.26 -8.55
N HIS A 301 -22.51 4.89 -7.61
CA HIS A 301 -21.73 5.83 -6.78
C HIS A 301 -20.31 6.11 -7.31
N VAL A 302 -19.89 5.43 -8.39
CA VAL A 302 -18.55 5.59 -8.95
C VAL A 302 -18.45 6.94 -9.67
N THR A 303 -17.41 7.72 -9.34
CA THR A 303 -17.12 9.00 -10.00
C THR A 303 -15.92 8.93 -10.94
N ASP A 304 -15.01 7.98 -10.72
CA ASP A 304 -13.78 7.81 -11.51
C ASP A 304 -13.61 6.36 -11.98
N MET A 305 -13.68 6.17 -13.30
CA MET A 305 -13.45 4.92 -14.01
C MET A 305 -12.25 5.01 -14.96
N SER A 306 -11.41 6.04 -14.83
CA SER A 306 -10.29 6.22 -15.74
C SER A 306 -9.36 5.00 -15.72
N LYS A 307 -8.96 4.57 -16.92
CA LYS A 307 -8.13 3.38 -17.17
C LYS A 307 -8.67 2.06 -16.63
N MET A 308 -9.94 1.97 -16.23
CA MET A 308 -10.46 0.76 -15.54
C MET A 308 -10.18 -0.52 -16.33
N PHE A 309 -10.31 -0.51 -17.66
CA PHE A 309 -10.07 -1.64 -18.57
C PHE A 309 -8.98 -1.36 -19.61
N GLN A 310 -8.09 -0.39 -19.39
CA GLN A 310 -6.99 -0.12 -20.32
C GLN A 310 -6.14 -1.38 -20.52
N ASP A 311 -5.82 -1.73 -21.77
CA ASP A 311 -5.09 -2.93 -22.17
C ASP A 311 -5.65 -4.25 -21.59
N SER A 312 -6.94 -4.26 -21.22
CA SER A 312 -7.60 -5.44 -20.65
C SER A 312 -8.15 -6.36 -21.74
N LYS A 313 -8.28 -7.65 -21.39
CA LYS A 313 -8.98 -8.67 -22.21
C LYS A 313 -10.49 -8.70 -21.99
N PHE A 314 -11.01 -7.88 -21.08
CA PHE A 314 -12.42 -7.86 -20.70
C PHE A 314 -13.36 -7.65 -21.89
N THR A 315 -14.38 -8.50 -21.98
CA THR A 315 -15.46 -8.50 -23.00
C THR A 315 -16.85 -8.65 -22.38
N GLY A 316 -16.96 -8.67 -21.05
CA GLY A 316 -18.21 -8.90 -20.33
C GLY A 316 -19.26 -7.79 -20.55
N ASP A 317 -20.54 -8.16 -20.43
CA ASP A 317 -21.66 -7.22 -20.57
C ASP A 317 -21.75 -6.25 -19.39
N ILE A 318 -21.68 -4.95 -19.72
CA ILE A 318 -21.81 -3.81 -18.80
C ILE A 318 -22.86 -2.81 -19.29
N SER A 319 -23.73 -3.21 -20.22
CA SER A 319 -24.76 -2.35 -20.83
C SER A 319 -25.77 -1.82 -19.81
N GLN A 320 -25.94 -2.51 -18.67
CA GLN A 320 -26.92 -2.12 -17.63
C GLN A 320 -26.31 -1.26 -16.51
N TRP A 321 -25.02 -0.91 -16.60
CA TRP A 321 -24.38 -0.09 -15.59
C TRP A 321 -24.96 1.34 -15.56
N ASN A 322 -25.28 1.81 -14.34
CA ASN A 322 -25.63 3.20 -14.12
C ASN A 322 -24.35 4.03 -13.92
N VAL A 323 -23.84 4.60 -15.01
CA VAL A 323 -22.63 5.46 -15.01
C VAL A 323 -22.95 6.94 -14.80
N GLY A 324 -24.18 7.28 -14.38
CA GLY A 324 -24.68 8.66 -14.36
C GLY A 324 -23.93 9.63 -13.44
N ASN A 325 -23.12 9.14 -12.49
CA ASN A 325 -22.29 9.96 -11.59
C ASN A 325 -20.80 9.98 -11.98
N VAL A 326 -20.41 9.26 -13.04
CA VAL A 326 -19.02 9.21 -13.49
C VAL A 326 -18.66 10.55 -14.13
N THR A 327 -17.55 11.14 -13.68
CA THR A 327 -17.00 12.39 -14.23
C THR A 327 -15.75 12.15 -15.06
N ASN A 328 -15.02 11.06 -14.81
CA ASN A 328 -13.78 10.73 -15.52
C ASN A 328 -13.81 9.31 -16.11
N MET A 329 -13.72 9.22 -17.45
CA MET A 329 -13.62 7.98 -18.23
C MET A 329 -12.33 7.94 -19.09
N ALA A 330 -11.34 8.78 -18.78
CA ALA A 330 -10.09 8.85 -19.52
C ALA A 330 -9.43 7.47 -19.65
N GLU A 331 -9.08 7.09 -20.88
CA GLU A 331 -8.39 5.86 -21.24
C GLU A 331 -9.12 4.56 -20.80
N MET A 332 -10.41 4.61 -20.43
CA MET A 332 -11.13 3.49 -19.81
C MET A 332 -11.03 2.17 -20.61
N PHE A 333 -11.12 2.24 -21.94
CA PHE A 333 -11.05 1.10 -22.86
C PHE A 333 -9.86 1.21 -23.83
N SER A 334 -8.88 2.06 -23.55
CA SER A 334 -7.69 2.23 -24.39
C SER A 334 -6.96 0.89 -24.57
N GLY A 335 -6.68 0.47 -25.80
CA GLY A 335 -6.01 -0.79 -26.13
C GLY A 335 -6.78 -2.06 -25.78
N SER A 336 -8.01 -1.94 -25.27
CA SER A 336 -8.83 -3.08 -24.84
C SER A 336 -9.48 -3.83 -26.02
N CYS A 337 -9.86 -5.08 -25.77
CA CYS A 337 -10.64 -5.88 -26.72
C CYS A 337 -12.16 -5.62 -26.67
N PHE A 338 -12.63 -4.75 -25.78
CA PHE A 338 -14.05 -4.54 -25.52
C PHE A 338 -14.79 -3.97 -26.74
N ASP A 339 -15.91 -4.59 -27.10
CA ASP A 339 -16.81 -4.20 -28.20
C ASP A 339 -18.30 -4.30 -27.85
N GLY A 340 -18.62 -4.35 -26.54
CA GLY A 340 -19.99 -4.49 -26.03
C GLY A 340 -20.86 -3.25 -26.20
N ASP A 341 -22.17 -3.39 -25.94
CA ASP A 341 -23.15 -2.30 -26.05
C ASP A 341 -23.03 -1.30 -24.89
N LEU A 342 -22.87 -0.02 -25.24
CA LEU A 342 -22.83 1.12 -24.31
C LEU A 342 -23.92 2.17 -24.62
N SER A 343 -24.86 1.87 -25.51
CA SER A 343 -25.83 2.84 -26.05
C SER A 343 -26.81 3.40 -24.99
N SER A 344 -27.00 2.68 -23.89
CA SER A 344 -27.85 3.01 -22.76
C SER A 344 -27.17 3.91 -21.72
N TRP A 345 -25.85 4.09 -21.79
CA TRP A 345 -25.10 4.80 -20.77
C TRP A 345 -25.45 6.29 -20.72
N ASN A 346 -25.75 6.78 -19.52
CA ASN A 346 -25.91 8.20 -19.28
C ASN A 346 -24.54 8.83 -18.94
N VAL A 347 -23.89 9.42 -19.94
CA VAL A 347 -22.57 10.07 -19.80
C VAL A 347 -22.65 11.58 -19.54
N SER A 348 -23.83 12.11 -19.18
CA SER A 348 -24.04 13.57 -19.09
C SER A 348 -23.23 14.29 -18.01
N HIS A 349 -22.63 13.60 -17.04
CA HIS A 349 -21.73 14.19 -16.05
C HIS A 349 -20.24 14.01 -16.38
N VAL A 350 -19.92 13.28 -17.44
CA VAL A 350 -18.52 13.03 -17.83
C VAL A 350 -17.91 14.34 -18.36
N THR A 351 -16.74 14.69 -17.82
CA THR A 351 -15.96 15.85 -18.25
C THR A 351 -14.71 15.43 -19.04
N ASP A 352 -14.16 14.24 -18.78
CA ASP A 352 -12.94 13.74 -19.43
C ASP A 352 -13.16 12.36 -20.05
N MET A 353 -13.00 12.29 -21.38
CA MET A 353 -13.02 11.08 -22.22
C MET A 353 -11.71 10.91 -23.01
N SER A 354 -10.64 11.60 -22.61
CA SER A 354 -9.36 11.53 -23.31
C SER A 354 -8.88 10.09 -23.46
N GLY A 355 -8.53 9.68 -24.67
CA GLY A 355 -8.06 8.34 -24.99
C GLY A 355 -9.05 7.21 -24.69
N MET A 356 -10.33 7.46 -24.38
CA MET A 356 -11.27 6.45 -23.87
C MET A 356 -11.30 5.17 -24.73
N PHE A 357 -11.25 5.28 -26.05
CA PHE A 357 -11.23 4.18 -27.02
C PHE A 357 -9.95 4.17 -27.89
N SER A 358 -8.87 4.81 -27.44
CA SER A 358 -7.60 4.83 -28.18
C SER A 358 -7.12 3.40 -28.44
N ASN A 359 -6.78 3.07 -29.68
CA ASN A 359 -6.37 1.74 -30.14
C ASN A 359 -7.36 0.60 -29.78
N SER A 360 -8.64 0.93 -29.55
CA SER A 360 -9.69 -0.05 -29.22
C SER A 360 -10.34 -0.66 -30.47
N LYS A 361 -10.95 -1.84 -30.28
CA LYS A 361 -11.83 -2.49 -31.27
C LYS A 361 -13.27 -1.98 -31.24
N PHE A 362 -13.63 -1.16 -30.24
CA PHE A 362 -14.98 -0.66 -30.05
C PHE A 362 -15.53 0.02 -31.31
N ASN A 363 -16.76 -0.36 -31.69
CA ASN A 363 -17.51 0.22 -32.80
C ASN A 363 -19.02 0.23 -32.52
N GLY A 364 -19.40 0.30 -31.23
CA GLY A 364 -20.80 0.31 -30.79
C GLY A 364 -21.48 1.66 -31.06
N ASP A 365 -22.81 1.67 -31.05
CA ASP A 365 -23.60 2.90 -31.21
C ASP A 365 -23.54 3.77 -29.94
N ILE A 366 -23.01 4.98 -30.09
CA ILE A 366 -22.92 6.01 -29.05
C ILE A 366 -23.53 7.34 -29.52
N SER A 367 -24.31 7.32 -30.61
CA SER A 367 -24.93 8.52 -31.20
C SER A 367 -25.84 9.27 -30.21
N ARG A 368 -26.44 8.54 -29.26
CA ARG A 368 -27.38 9.10 -28.26
C ARG A 368 -26.72 9.64 -26.99
N TRP A 369 -25.39 9.55 -26.88
CA TRP A 369 -24.70 10.07 -25.70
C TRP A 369 -24.84 11.59 -25.60
N ASN A 370 -25.17 12.06 -24.40
CA ASN A 370 -25.13 13.48 -24.08
C ASN A 370 -23.72 13.84 -23.60
N VAL A 371 -22.92 14.44 -24.50
CA VAL A 371 -21.53 14.84 -24.24
C VAL A 371 -21.36 16.33 -23.95
N ALA A 372 -22.44 17.06 -23.68
CA ALA A 372 -22.42 18.52 -23.53
C ALA A 372 -21.51 19.05 -22.40
N ASN A 373 -21.14 18.22 -21.43
CA ASN A 373 -20.23 18.58 -20.33
C ASN A 373 -18.79 18.08 -20.54
N VAL A 374 -18.50 17.36 -21.62
CA VAL A 374 -17.16 16.84 -21.91
C VAL A 374 -16.27 18.00 -22.38
N THR A 375 -15.18 18.24 -21.66
CA THR A 375 -14.19 19.27 -22.00
C THR A 375 -12.96 18.69 -22.68
N ASN A 376 -12.68 17.38 -22.50
CA ASN A 376 -11.49 16.72 -23.04
C ASN A 376 -11.83 15.41 -23.78
N MET A 377 -11.54 15.38 -25.09
CA MET A 377 -11.61 14.21 -25.97
C MET A 377 -10.29 13.96 -26.72
N VAL A 378 -9.16 14.46 -26.20
CA VAL A 378 -7.83 14.23 -26.79
C VAL A 378 -7.63 12.74 -27.04
N GLU A 379 -7.25 12.39 -28.27
CA GLU A 379 -6.99 11.00 -28.70
C GLU A 379 -8.12 9.98 -28.46
N MET A 380 -9.37 10.41 -28.18
CA MET A 380 -10.47 9.53 -27.76
C MET A 380 -10.65 8.29 -28.66
N PHE A 381 -10.53 8.45 -29.98
CA PHE A 381 -10.65 7.39 -30.99
C PHE A 381 -9.36 7.15 -31.78
N SER A 382 -8.21 7.68 -31.32
CA SER A 382 -6.92 7.54 -32.00
C SER A 382 -6.58 6.07 -32.24
N GLY A 383 -6.30 5.67 -33.48
CA GLY A 383 -6.00 4.28 -33.85
C GLY A 383 -7.17 3.28 -33.69
N SER A 384 -8.38 3.74 -33.39
CA SER A 384 -9.53 2.86 -33.12
C SER A 384 -10.24 2.35 -34.38
N CYS A 385 -11.08 1.32 -34.22
CA CYS A 385 -11.96 0.80 -35.28
C CYS A 385 -13.28 1.57 -35.44
N PHE A 386 -13.52 2.63 -34.66
CA PHE A 386 -14.79 3.33 -34.60
C PHE A 386 -15.13 4.06 -35.91
N ASP A 387 -16.36 3.88 -36.40
CA ASP A 387 -16.94 4.54 -37.59
C ASP A 387 -18.44 4.83 -37.39
N GLY A 388 -18.83 5.11 -36.14
CA GLY A 388 -20.23 5.41 -35.77
C GLY A 388 -20.65 6.86 -36.06
N ASP A 389 -21.95 7.13 -35.95
CA ASP A 389 -22.52 8.47 -36.13
C ASP A 389 -22.37 9.33 -34.86
N LEU A 390 -21.79 10.52 -35.03
CA LEU A 390 -21.56 11.51 -33.97
C LEU A 390 -22.26 12.86 -34.24
N SER A 391 -23.08 12.94 -35.29
CA SER A 391 -23.69 14.19 -35.75
C SER A 391 -24.67 14.85 -34.76
N SER A 392 -25.16 14.08 -33.80
CA SER A 392 -26.07 14.54 -32.74
C SER A 392 -25.37 15.03 -31.47
N TRP A 393 -24.05 14.94 -31.39
CA TRP A 393 -23.31 15.33 -30.19
C TRP A 393 -23.25 16.85 -30.04
N ASP A 394 -23.67 17.33 -28.87
CA ASP A 394 -23.45 18.71 -28.45
C ASP A 394 -22.06 18.83 -27.82
N ILE A 395 -21.15 19.53 -28.52
CA ILE A 395 -19.75 19.69 -28.14
C ILE A 395 -19.44 21.10 -27.61
N ALA A 396 -20.44 21.87 -27.17
CA ALA A 396 -20.26 23.27 -26.78
C ALA A 396 -19.23 23.51 -25.65
N SER A 397 -19.01 22.52 -24.78
CA SER A 397 -18.00 22.58 -23.70
C SER A 397 -16.65 22.00 -24.07
N LEU A 398 -16.48 21.46 -25.28
CA LEU A 398 -15.26 20.78 -25.69
C LEU A 398 -14.11 21.79 -25.86
N GLU A 399 -13.07 21.64 -25.05
CA GLU A 399 -11.87 22.49 -25.06
C GLU A 399 -10.72 21.81 -25.81
N TYR A 400 -10.57 20.49 -25.68
CA TYR A 400 -9.46 19.74 -26.25
C TYR A 400 -9.91 18.50 -27.03
N ASN A 401 -9.59 18.41 -28.32
CA ASN A 401 -9.86 17.23 -29.17
C ASN A 401 -8.67 16.85 -30.09
N ILE A 402 -7.46 17.23 -29.69
CA ILE A 402 -6.23 16.97 -30.43
C ILE A 402 -6.12 15.47 -30.74
N ASP A 403 -5.81 15.16 -32.00
CA ASP A 403 -5.61 13.80 -32.48
C ASP A 403 -6.78 12.82 -32.20
N MET A 404 -8.00 13.33 -31.93
CA MET A 404 -9.17 12.52 -31.56
C MET A 404 -9.42 11.35 -32.52
N PHE A 405 -9.23 11.55 -33.82
CA PHE A 405 -9.44 10.54 -34.87
C PHE A 405 -8.15 10.11 -35.58
N LYS A 406 -6.98 10.47 -35.06
CA LYS A 406 -5.69 10.18 -35.70
C LYS A 406 -5.54 8.68 -35.96
N ASN A 407 -5.27 8.29 -37.21
CA ASN A 407 -5.14 6.89 -37.63
C ASN A 407 -6.36 5.99 -37.30
N SER A 408 -7.54 6.57 -37.05
CA SER A 408 -8.78 5.83 -36.83
C SER A 408 -9.45 5.42 -38.15
N LYS A 409 -10.50 4.59 -38.07
CA LYS A 409 -11.36 4.24 -39.22
C LYS A 409 -12.51 5.22 -39.49
N PHE A 410 -12.64 6.27 -38.69
CA PHE A 410 -13.78 7.17 -38.73
C PHE A 410 -13.91 7.89 -40.08
N THR A 411 -15.10 7.79 -40.70
CA THR A 411 -15.43 8.44 -41.98
C THR A 411 -16.56 9.47 -41.87
N GLY A 412 -17.09 9.69 -40.66
CA GLY A 412 -18.19 10.62 -40.41
C GLY A 412 -17.84 12.09 -40.66
N ASP A 413 -18.86 12.90 -40.94
CA ASP A 413 -18.72 14.35 -41.14
C ASP A 413 -18.96 15.12 -39.84
N ILE A 414 -17.88 15.69 -39.31
CA ILE A 414 -17.86 16.54 -38.12
C ILE A 414 -17.46 17.99 -38.46
N SER A 415 -17.62 18.42 -39.71
CA SER A 415 -17.26 19.78 -40.15
C SER A 415 -18.03 20.90 -39.43
N HIS A 416 -19.14 20.55 -38.77
CA HIS A 416 -19.94 21.45 -37.95
C HIS A 416 -19.41 21.63 -36.52
N TRP A 417 -18.37 20.88 -36.12
CA TRP A 417 -17.74 21.02 -34.81
C TRP A 417 -16.79 22.22 -34.81
N ASP A 418 -17.09 23.21 -33.96
CA ASP A 418 -16.25 24.39 -33.74
C ASP A 418 -15.55 24.24 -32.38
N VAL A 419 -14.33 23.66 -32.40
CA VAL A 419 -13.53 23.43 -31.19
C VAL A 419 -12.37 24.43 -31.14
N PRO A 420 -12.20 25.16 -30.02
CA PRO A 420 -11.07 26.09 -29.86
C PRO A 420 -9.75 25.32 -29.76
N ASN A 421 -9.10 25.00 -30.88
CA ASN A 421 -7.78 24.40 -30.86
C ASN A 421 -6.74 25.47 -30.47
N GLU A 422 -6.17 25.40 -29.26
CA GLU A 422 -4.99 26.20 -28.85
C GLU A 422 -3.68 25.73 -29.52
N TYR A 423 -3.69 25.56 -30.85
CA TYR A 423 -2.47 25.39 -31.63
C TYR A 423 -2.49 26.29 -32.88
N ASP A 424 -2.72 27.58 -32.66
CA ASP A 424 -2.08 28.59 -33.49
C ASP A 424 -0.64 28.81 -32.97
N GLU A 425 0.32 28.37 -33.79
CA GLU A 425 1.73 28.81 -33.87
C GLU A 425 2.67 28.60 -32.66
N TRP A 426 3.53 27.57 -32.68
CA TRP A 426 4.97 27.68 -32.29
C TRP A 426 5.86 26.73 -33.12
#